data_AF-A0A0K1PFN8-F1
#
_entry.id   AF-A0A0K1PFN8-F1
#
_cell.length_a   1.000
_cell.length_b   1.000
_cell.length_c   1.000
_cell.angle_alpha   90.00
_cell.angle_beta   90.00
_cell.angle_gamma   90.00
#
_symmetry.space_group_name_H-M   'P 1'
#
loop_
_entity.id
_entity.type
_entity.pdbx_description
1 polymer ?
#
loop_
_entity_poly.entity_id
_entity_poly.type
_entity_poly.pdbx_seq_one_letter_code
_entity_poly.pdbx_strand_id
1 'polypeptide(L)'
;MRIEHACGLAVGAALALAGCGKTFTPASYVDKLRILAIRADQPELAPPVLGEDGKPLEPQPAGHPPSSSRIRTLVADPAQLDEPSRVVTLLAIGCTPDPANPAAASLCNSFAAVQDPTAIAAMLAKEACVPGGDSQGNTQGVGISFLGLEVCAMGKPCEPVSLQTPSGAVELPQPVFEIPEALRLESLPPGTPARVLGIQASVTELAIAASPDELLLGADPAIPCSIPLAVAINLDRLGDERERVTGLKRLQIRGPDATDEPNENPAIDGIEAERRPLPAELVEPIPAVALFRRGAATGLSASLPEGAKRQRFSRFDVQGNKIREEDESWMYSWFITAGAVGDLRTRDAGTFNVWTAPTGKKNDPVPTSGRVFLYSVVRDGRGGSDWAVREVRIRD
;
A
#
# COMPACT_ATOMS: atom_id res chain seq x y z
N MET A 1 -60.28 47.54 -15.52
CA MET A 1 -60.06 46.42 -14.57
C MET A 1 -58.57 46.18 -14.54
N ARG A 2 -57.93 46.52 -13.41
CA ARG A 2 -56.47 46.41 -13.20
C ARG A 2 -56.12 44.96 -12.91
N ILE A 3 -55.13 44.42 -13.61
CA ILE A 3 -54.31 43.30 -13.10
C ILE A 3 -52.86 43.69 -13.36
N GLU A 4 -52.24 44.15 -12.29
CA GLU A 4 -50.80 44.33 -12.10
C GLU A 4 -50.16 42.94 -12.08
N HIS A 5 -49.12 42.66 -12.90
CA HIS A 5 -48.11 41.63 -12.62
C HIS A 5 -46.77 42.11 -13.18
N ALA A 6 -46.08 42.91 -12.36
CA ALA A 6 -44.66 43.18 -12.45
C ALA A 6 -44.03 42.68 -11.14
N CYS A 7 -43.23 41.62 -11.21
CA CYS A 7 -42.10 41.33 -10.31
C CYS A 7 -41.67 39.87 -10.50
N GLY A 8 -40.36 39.63 -10.63
CA GLY A 8 -39.80 38.32 -10.35
C GLY A 8 -38.82 37.79 -11.39
N LEU A 9 -37.78 38.56 -11.76
CA LEU A 9 -36.67 38.00 -12.52
C LEU A 9 -35.34 38.69 -12.19
N ALA A 10 -34.89 38.60 -10.94
CA ALA A 10 -33.56 39.07 -10.53
C ALA A 10 -33.08 38.47 -9.19
N VAL A 11 -32.96 37.13 -9.04
CA VAL A 11 -32.33 36.50 -7.85
C VAL A 11 -31.41 35.31 -8.22
N GLY A 12 -30.96 35.19 -9.47
CA GLY A 12 -30.32 33.97 -9.98
C GLY A 12 -28.78 33.96 -10.11
N ALA A 13 -28.02 34.93 -9.58
CA ALA A 13 -26.58 35.07 -9.91
C ALA A 13 -25.62 35.15 -8.71
N ALA A 14 -26.09 35.14 -7.46
CA ALA A 14 -25.23 35.39 -6.29
C ALA A 14 -24.69 34.11 -5.58
N LEU A 15 -25.10 32.90 -5.98
CA LEU A 15 -24.74 31.65 -5.29
C LEU A 15 -23.53 30.91 -5.87
N ALA A 16 -22.93 31.37 -6.97
CA ALA A 16 -21.78 30.70 -7.59
C ALA A 16 -20.41 31.12 -7.02
N LEU A 17 -20.33 32.17 -6.19
CA LEU A 17 -19.05 32.72 -5.70
C LEU A 17 -18.67 32.26 -4.28
N ALA A 18 -19.55 31.56 -3.56
CA ALA A 18 -19.25 31.05 -2.22
C ALA A 18 -18.60 29.65 -2.21
N GLY A 19 -18.41 29.04 -3.39
CA GLY A 19 -17.87 27.67 -3.54
C GLY A 19 -16.34 27.56 -3.60
N CYS A 20 -15.60 28.65 -3.81
CA CYS A 20 -14.14 28.64 -3.96
C CYS A 20 -13.39 28.83 -2.62
N GLY A 21 -13.97 28.40 -1.50
CA GLY A 21 -13.52 28.73 -0.14
C GLY A 21 -12.55 27.74 0.52
N LYS A 22 -12.18 26.64 -0.14
CA LYS A 22 -11.17 25.70 0.38
C LYS A 22 -10.24 25.33 -0.76
N THR A 23 -9.08 25.97 -0.82
CA THR A 23 -7.93 25.48 -1.58
C THR A 23 -7.72 24.02 -1.16
N PHE A 24 -8.05 23.09 -2.05
CA PHE A 24 -7.80 21.68 -1.81
C PHE A 24 -6.29 21.49 -1.70
N THR A 25 -5.84 20.88 -0.61
CA THR A 25 -4.47 20.41 -0.49
C THR A 25 -4.20 19.46 -1.66
N PRO A 26 -3.15 19.69 -2.49
CA PRO A 26 -2.84 18.80 -3.60
C PRO A 26 -2.64 17.37 -3.11
N ALA A 27 -3.09 16.38 -3.89
CA ALA A 27 -2.97 14.97 -3.50
C ALA A 27 -1.52 14.48 -3.35
N SER A 28 -0.55 15.20 -3.91
CA SER A 28 0.89 14.98 -3.74
C SER A 28 1.44 15.51 -2.42
N TYR A 29 0.78 16.47 -1.79
CA TYR A 29 1.22 17.01 -0.52
C TYR A 29 0.86 16.03 0.62
N VAL A 30 1.84 15.72 1.45
CA VAL A 30 1.69 14.87 2.63
C VAL A 30 1.75 15.78 3.83
N ASP A 31 0.58 16.11 4.38
CA ASP A 31 0.39 16.97 5.55
C ASP A 31 -0.08 16.22 6.80
N LYS A 32 -0.34 14.92 6.65
CA LYS A 32 -0.91 14.05 7.68
C LYS A 32 -0.51 12.60 7.44
N LEU A 33 -0.87 11.68 8.34
CA LEU A 33 -0.58 10.26 8.19
C LEU A 33 -1.17 9.71 6.87
N ARG A 34 -0.34 9.06 6.07
CA ARG A 34 -0.75 8.45 4.79
C ARG A 34 0.02 7.16 4.51
N ILE A 35 -0.69 6.15 3.99
CA ILE A 35 -0.09 5.05 3.24
C ILE A 35 0.05 5.51 1.78
N LEU A 36 1.28 5.62 1.29
CA LEU A 36 1.59 6.08 -0.07
C LEU A 36 1.65 4.93 -1.07
N ALA A 37 2.12 3.76 -0.62
CA ALA A 37 2.23 2.55 -1.41
C ALA A 37 2.25 1.29 -0.54
N ILE A 38 1.80 0.18 -1.13
CA ILE A 38 1.95 -1.18 -0.57
C ILE A 38 2.56 -2.03 -1.68
N ARG A 39 3.67 -2.70 -1.38
CA ARG A 39 4.39 -3.61 -2.28
C ARG A 39 4.37 -5.00 -1.70
N ALA A 40 4.07 -5.96 -2.55
CA ALA A 40 4.41 -7.35 -2.31
C ALA A 40 5.77 -7.58 -3.00
N ASP A 41 6.75 -8.18 -2.32
CA ASP A 41 8.04 -8.52 -2.92
C ASP A 41 7.85 -9.34 -4.21
N GLN A 42 6.77 -10.11 -4.32
CA GLN A 42 6.29 -10.76 -5.55
C GLN A 42 4.84 -10.32 -5.82
N PRO A 43 4.57 -9.58 -6.91
CA PRO A 43 3.23 -9.04 -7.18
C PRO A 43 2.25 -10.09 -7.73
N GLU A 44 2.79 -11.20 -8.24
CA GLU A 44 2.07 -12.38 -8.68
C GLU A 44 2.59 -13.61 -7.92
N LEU A 45 1.67 -14.43 -7.44
CA LEU A 45 1.92 -15.65 -6.66
C LEU A 45 1.34 -16.86 -7.39
N ALA A 46 1.79 -18.06 -7.06
CA ALA A 46 1.19 -19.29 -7.56
C ALA A 46 1.13 -20.35 -6.46
N PRO A 47 0.09 -21.21 -6.43
CA PRO A 47 0.08 -22.38 -5.56
C PRO A 47 1.38 -23.20 -5.76
N PRO A 48 1.91 -23.83 -4.70
CA PRO A 48 3.10 -24.65 -4.84
C PRO A 48 2.84 -25.80 -5.81
N VAL A 49 3.78 -26.06 -6.72
CA VAL A 49 3.70 -27.27 -7.56
C VAL A 49 3.85 -28.49 -6.68
N LEU A 50 2.90 -29.42 -6.74
CA LEU A 50 2.92 -30.65 -5.97
C LEU A 50 3.59 -31.78 -6.77
N GLY A 51 4.41 -32.59 -6.11
CA GLY A 51 4.95 -33.83 -6.65
C GLY A 51 3.93 -34.95 -6.69
N GLU A 52 4.34 -36.13 -7.19
CA GLU A 52 3.49 -37.33 -7.22
C GLU A 52 3.03 -37.78 -5.82
N ASP A 53 3.80 -37.44 -4.78
CA ASP A 53 3.47 -37.73 -3.38
C ASP A 53 2.54 -36.67 -2.74
N GLY A 54 2.08 -35.69 -3.53
CA GLY A 54 1.21 -34.62 -3.09
C GLY A 54 1.90 -33.53 -2.25
N LYS A 55 3.24 -33.56 -2.12
CA LYS A 55 3.99 -32.54 -1.38
C LYS A 55 4.51 -31.44 -2.31
N PRO A 56 4.69 -30.20 -1.82
CA PRO A 56 5.37 -29.14 -2.57
C PRO A 56 6.74 -29.61 -3.09
N LEU A 57 7.01 -29.38 -4.37
CA LEU A 57 8.34 -29.57 -4.93
C LEU A 57 9.31 -28.53 -4.37
N GLU A 58 10.46 -28.99 -3.91
CA GLU A 58 11.56 -28.12 -3.48
C GLU A 58 12.85 -28.53 -4.21
N PRO A 59 13.47 -27.64 -5.00
CA PRO A 59 13.01 -26.27 -5.32
C PRO A 59 11.79 -26.27 -6.25
N GLN A 60 11.01 -25.17 -6.20
CA GLN A 60 9.97 -24.92 -7.20
C GLN A 60 10.58 -24.82 -8.61
N PRO A 61 9.86 -25.21 -9.68
CA PRO A 61 10.35 -25.10 -11.05
C PRO A 61 10.80 -23.68 -11.41
N ALA A 62 11.85 -23.56 -12.22
CA ALA A 62 12.31 -22.25 -12.70
C ALA A 62 11.20 -21.51 -13.46
N GLY A 63 10.97 -20.24 -13.12
CA GLY A 63 9.88 -19.44 -13.68
C GLY A 63 8.51 -19.66 -13.03
N HIS A 64 8.38 -20.55 -12.04
CA HIS A 64 7.18 -20.66 -11.22
C HIS A 64 7.19 -19.58 -10.13
N PRO A 65 6.14 -18.75 -10.00
CA PRO A 65 6.04 -17.78 -8.90
C PRO A 65 6.05 -18.48 -7.54
N PRO A 66 6.49 -17.82 -6.47
CA PRO A 66 6.39 -18.39 -5.13
C PRO A 66 4.93 -18.42 -4.65
N SER A 67 4.68 -19.22 -3.61
CA SER A 67 3.39 -19.32 -2.94
C SER A 67 3.17 -18.30 -1.84
N SER A 68 4.18 -17.45 -1.59
CA SER A 68 4.12 -16.39 -0.59
C SER A 68 4.85 -15.13 -1.06
N SER A 69 4.43 -13.99 -0.52
CA SER A 69 5.15 -12.73 -0.68
C SER A 69 5.15 -11.96 0.62
N ARG A 70 6.34 -11.45 0.97
CA ARG A 70 6.46 -10.41 1.98
C ARG A 70 5.74 -9.14 1.52
N ILE A 71 5.05 -8.49 2.43
CA ILE A 71 4.37 -7.21 2.21
C ILE A 71 5.21 -6.12 2.85
N ARG A 72 5.33 -4.99 2.15
CA ARG A 72 6.03 -3.79 2.62
C ARG A 72 5.15 -2.59 2.34
N THR A 73 5.27 -1.59 3.21
CA THR A 73 4.47 -0.37 3.12
C THR A 73 5.37 0.84 3.09
N LEU A 74 5.01 1.80 2.23
CA LEU A 74 5.50 3.15 2.32
C LEU A 74 4.49 4.00 3.08
N VAL A 75 4.80 4.33 4.33
CA VAL A 75 4.05 5.25 5.16
C VAL A 75 4.78 6.58 5.26
N ALA A 76 4.03 7.67 5.32
CA ALA A 76 4.55 8.97 5.69
C ALA A 76 3.65 9.61 6.76
N ASP A 77 4.27 10.10 7.83
CA ASP A 77 3.62 10.90 8.86
C ASP A 77 4.47 12.15 9.14
N PRO A 78 4.15 13.30 8.53
CA PRO A 78 4.92 14.54 8.71
C PRO A 78 4.99 15.01 10.16
N ALA A 79 4.08 14.59 11.05
CA ALA A 79 4.15 14.93 12.47
C ALA A 79 5.43 14.37 13.12
N GLN A 80 6.01 13.29 12.60
CA GLN A 80 7.30 12.75 13.05
C GLN A 80 8.49 13.69 12.78
N LEU A 81 8.33 14.72 11.93
CA LEU A 81 9.35 15.74 11.71
C LEU A 81 9.48 16.70 12.91
N ASP A 82 8.39 16.93 13.62
CA ASP A 82 8.31 17.78 14.81
C ASP A 82 8.34 16.95 16.11
N GLU A 83 7.88 15.69 16.05
CA GLU A 83 7.83 14.74 17.17
C GLU A 83 8.56 13.43 16.83
N PRO A 84 9.91 13.37 16.90
CA PRO A 84 10.67 12.18 16.47
C PRO A 84 10.38 10.89 17.24
N SER A 85 9.79 10.98 18.45
CA SER A 85 9.34 9.83 19.24
C SER A 85 8.01 9.26 18.78
N ARG A 86 7.25 9.98 17.94
CA ARG A 86 6.00 9.51 17.37
C ARG A 86 6.29 8.36 16.41
N VAL A 87 5.55 7.28 16.55
CA VAL A 87 5.64 6.10 15.69
C VAL A 87 4.30 5.83 15.03
N VAL A 88 4.35 5.13 13.90
CA VAL A 88 3.15 4.59 13.25
C VAL A 88 3.22 3.07 13.35
N THR A 89 2.17 2.44 13.84
CA THR A 89 2.05 0.98 13.79
C THR A 89 1.19 0.59 12.59
N LEU A 90 1.65 -0.42 11.86
CA LEU A 90 0.99 -1.02 10.71
C LEU A 90 0.47 -2.40 11.06
N LEU A 91 -0.82 -2.63 10.76
CA LEU A 91 -1.46 -3.93 10.79
C LEU A 91 -1.73 -4.41 9.37
N ALA A 92 -1.23 -5.59 9.02
CA ALA A 92 -1.46 -6.20 7.71
C ALA A 92 -2.38 -7.42 7.80
N ILE A 93 -3.37 -7.48 6.91
CA ILE A 93 -4.40 -8.51 6.89
C ILE A 93 -4.60 -9.01 5.45
N GLY A 94 -4.52 -10.31 5.25
CA GLY A 94 -4.81 -10.96 3.98
C GLY A 94 -6.28 -11.32 3.86
N CYS A 95 -6.82 -11.27 2.65
CA CYS A 95 -8.15 -11.73 2.29
C CYS A 95 -8.08 -12.53 0.98
N THR A 96 -8.40 -13.81 1.01
CA THR A 96 -8.43 -14.68 -0.18
C THR A 96 -9.87 -15.06 -0.49
N PRO A 97 -10.41 -14.73 -1.68
CA PRO A 97 -11.76 -15.13 -2.04
C PRO A 97 -11.83 -16.63 -2.38
N ASP A 98 -13.02 -17.22 -2.25
CA ASP A 98 -13.29 -18.58 -2.72
C ASP A 98 -13.31 -18.61 -4.26
N PRO A 99 -12.37 -19.31 -4.92
CA PRO A 99 -12.31 -19.37 -6.38
C PRO A 99 -13.47 -20.14 -7.01
N ALA A 100 -14.11 -21.05 -6.28
CA ALA A 100 -15.26 -21.82 -6.77
C ALA A 100 -16.55 -20.98 -6.74
N ASN A 101 -16.61 -19.96 -5.89
CA ASN A 101 -17.76 -19.08 -5.74
C ASN A 101 -17.36 -17.61 -5.60
N PRO A 102 -16.78 -16.98 -6.64
CA PRO A 102 -16.33 -15.59 -6.58
C PRO A 102 -17.48 -14.60 -6.39
N ALA A 103 -18.72 -15.02 -6.68
CA ALA A 103 -19.92 -14.22 -6.49
C ALA A 103 -20.52 -14.34 -5.08
N ALA A 104 -20.06 -15.28 -4.26
CA ALA A 104 -20.48 -15.35 -2.86
C ALA A 104 -20.17 -14.02 -2.18
N ALA A 105 -21.14 -13.52 -1.42
CA ALA A 105 -20.96 -12.37 -0.56
C ALA A 105 -19.97 -12.73 0.55
N SER A 106 -18.69 -12.55 0.26
CA SER A 106 -17.61 -12.62 1.23
C SER A 106 -17.09 -11.20 1.48
N LEU A 107 -16.55 -10.97 2.67
CA LEU A 107 -15.94 -9.68 2.99
C LEU A 107 -14.71 -9.45 2.10
N CYS A 108 -14.00 -10.51 1.68
CA CYS A 108 -12.90 -10.44 0.71
C CYS A 108 -13.32 -9.95 -0.67
N ASN A 109 -14.60 -10.13 -1.05
CA ASN A 109 -15.14 -9.65 -2.32
C ASN A 109 -15.71 -8.22 -2.21
N SER A 110 -15.78 -7.65 -1.01
CA SER A 110 -16.35 -6.32 -0.76
C SER A 110 -15.26 -5.29 -0.49
N PHE A 111 -14.95 -4.47 -1.49
CA PHE A 111 -13.99 -3.37 -1.35
C PHE A 111 -14.34 -2.42 -0.19
N ALA A 112 -15.63 -2.14 0.03
CA ALA A 112 -16.07 -1.29 1.12
C ALA A 112 -15.80 -1.94 2.49
N ALA A 113 -16.01 -3.25 2.61
CA ALA A 113 -15.78 -3.96 3.87
C ALA A 113 -14.29 -4.05 4.21
N VAL A 114 -13.43 -4.34 3.24
CA VAL A 114 -11.97 -4.39 3.45
C VAL A 114 -11.33 -3.02 3.65
N GLN A 115 -12.09 -1.94 3.53
CA GLN A 115 -11.64 -0.58 3.83
C GLN A 115 -12.15 -0.06 5.16
N ASP A 116 -13.15 -0.71 5.76
CA ASP A 116 -13.76 -0.32 7.03
C ASP A 116 -12.96 -0.91 8.21
N PRO A 117 -12.21 -0.10 8.99
CA PRO A 117 -11.41 -0.59 10.11
C PRO A 117 -12.24 -1.29 11.19
N THR A 118 -13.50 -0.88 11.40
CA THR A 118 -14.37 -1.49 12.41
C THR A 118 -14.87 -2.85 11.92
N ALA A 119 -15.19 -2.98 10.62
CA ALA A 119 -15.47 -4.28 10.02
C ALA A 119 -14.25 -5.21 10.14
N ILE A 120 -13.04 -4.68 9.88
CA ILE A 120 -11.78 -5.39 10.02
C ILE A 120 -11.53 -5.87 11.44
N ALA A 121 -11.68 -5.00 12.44
CA ALA A 121 -11.51 -5.35 13.84
C ALA A 121 -12.49 -6.46 14.26
N ALA A 122 -13.77 -6.33 13.90
CA ALA A 122 -14.78 -7.34 14.17
C ALA A 122 -14.45 -8.70 13.53
N MET A 123 -13.93 -8.70 12.29
CA MET A 123 -13.49 -9.91 11.60
C MET A 123 -12.30 -10.56 12.28
N LEU A 124 -11.26 -9.79 12.59
CA LEU A 124 -10.08 -10.31 13.29
C LEU A 124 -10.47 -10.92 14.63
N ALA A 125 -11.31 -10.25 15.42
CA ALA A 125 -11.76 -10.78 16.71
C ALA A 125 -12.51 -12.12 16.57
N LYS A 126 -13.28 -12.30 15.48
CA LYS A 126 -14.03 -13.53 15.21
C LYS A 126 -13.11 -14.66 14.74
N GLU A 127 -12.23 -14.39 13.78
CA GLU A 127 -11.42 -15.42 13.10
C GLU A 127 -10.14 -15.77 13.87
N ALA A 128 -9.60 -14.84 14.66
CA ALA A 128 -8.32 -15.03 15.37
C ALA A 128 -8.28 -16.28 16.25
N CYS A 129 -9.40 -16.67 16.84
CA CYS A 129 -9.48 -17.78 17.80
C CYS A 129 -10.24 -19.01 17.27
N VAL A 130 -10.55 -19.10 15.97
CA VAL A 130 -11.14 -20.32 15.39
C VAL A 130 -10.00 -21.28 15.04
N PRO A 131 -9.81 -22.40 15.77
CA PRO A 131 -8.77 -23.36 15.44
C PRO A 131 -9.15 -24.04 14.12
N GLY A 132 -8.40 -23.76 13.06
CA GLY A 132 -8.35 -24.52 11.80
C GLY A 132 -9.63 -25.26 11.38
N GLY A 133 -10.62 -24.52 10.88
CA GLY A 133 -11.86 -25.10 10.34
C GLY A 133 -12.79 -25.66 11.41
N ASP A 134 -14.09 -25.70 11.11
CA ASP A 134 -14.99 -26.41 12.02
C ASP A 134 -14.60 -27.89 12.12
N SER A 135 -14.97 -28.53 13.22
CA SER A 135 -14.75 -29.97 13.45
C SER A 135 -15.46 -30.89 12.45
N GLN A 136 -16.14 -30.33 11.44
CA GLN A 136 -16.79 -31.05 10.34
C GLN A 136 -15.95 -31.07 9.07
N GLY A 137 -14.75 -30.48 9.06
CA GLY A 137 -13.90 -30.43 7.86
C GLY A 137 -14.48 -29.54 6.75
N ASN A 138 -15.45 -28.67 7.08
CA ASN A 138 -15.87 -27.61 6.17
C ASN A 138 -14.81 -26.52 6.23
N THR A 139 -13.86 -26.56 5.31
CA THR A 139 -12.91 -25.47 5.01
C THR A 139 -13.61 -24.27 4.36
N GLN A 140 -14.88 -23.99 4.68
CA GLN A 140 -15.59 -22.79 4.24
C GLN A 140 -14.97 -21.48 4.77
N GLY A 141 -13.96 -21.57 5.65
CA GLY A 141 -13.20 -20.44 6.17
C GLY A 141 -12.03 -20.00 5.31
N VAL A 142 -12.14 -20.02 3.97
CA VAL A 142 -11.22 -19.23 3.14
C VAL A 142 -11.58 -17.76 3.36
N GLY A 143 -10.59 -16.97 3.75
CA GLY A 143 -10.74 -15.53 3.76
C GLY A 143 -9.56 -14.88 4.39
N ILE A 144 -9.61 -14.73 5.70
CA ILE A 144 -8.88 -13.67 6.38
C ILE A 144 -7.70 -14.23 7.17
N SER A 145 -6.53 -13.60 7.04
CA SER A 145 -5.34 -13.94 7.81
C SER A 145 -4.70 -12.70 8.39
N PHE A 146 -4.31 -12.76 9.67
CA PHE A 146 -3.41 -11.78 10.25
C PHE A 146 -2.01 -12.04 9.68
N LEU A 147 -1.44 -11.06 8.98
CA LEU A 147 -0.14 -11.23 8.31
C LEU A 147 1.02 -10.79 9.19
N GLY A 148 0.81 -9.79 10.04
CA GLY A 148 1.86 -9.25 10.89
C GLY A 148 1.57 -7.84 11.39
N LEU A 149 2.49 -7.35 12.23
CA LEU A 149 2.54 -5.99 12.74
C LEU A 149 3.94 -5.42 12.54
N GLU A 150 4.01 -4.17 12.07
CA GLU A 150 5.26 -3.42 11.94
C GLU A 150 5.15 -2.05 12.60
N VAL A 151 6.30 -1.49 12.99
CA VAL A 151 6.44 -0.12 13.46
C VAL A 151 7.28 0.68 12.48
N CYS A 152 6.83 1.88 12.14
CA CYS A 152 7.47 2.75 11.15
C CYS A 152 7.88 4.08 11.79
N ALA A 153 9.12 4.48 11.47
CA ALA A 153 9.64 5.80 11.74
C ALA A 153 9.88 6.56 10.43
N MET A 154 9.76 7.88 10.45
CA MET A 154 9.90 8.71 9.26
C MET A 154 11.26 8.51 8.59
N GLY A 155 11.22 8.19 7.29
CA GLY A 155 12.43 8.00 6.48
C GLY A 155 13.19 6.71 6.75
N LYS A 156 12.66 5.80 7.59
CA LYS A 156 13.23 4.47 7.83
C LYS A 156 12.30 3.39 7.28
N PRO A 157 12.85 2.22 6.90
CA PRO A 157 12.03 1.03 6.70
C PRO A 157 11.22 0.72 7.96
N CYS A 158 10.01 0.17 7.79
CA CYS A 158 9.25 -0.37 8.90
C CYS A 158 9.93 -1.66 9.41
N GLU A 159 9.83 -1.89 10.71
CA GLU A 159 10.45 -3.03 11.38
C GLU A 159 9.39 -3.88 12.09
N PRO A 160 9.60 -5.19 12.26
CA PRO A 160 8.71 -6.04 13.05
C PRO A 160 8.52 -5.49 14.46
N VAL A 161 7.31 -5.61 14.98
CA VAL A 161 7.07 -5.30 16.39
C VAL A 161 7.77 -6.32 17.29
N SER A 162 8.54 -5.83 18.26
CA SER A 162 9.12 -6.64 19.33
C SER A 162 8.36 -6.39 20.64
N LEU A 163 7.70 -7.43 21.16
CA LEU A 163 6.98 -7.41 22.43
C LEU A 163 7.90 -7.76 23.60
N GLN A 164 7.92 -6.95 24.65
CA GLN A 164 8.60 -7.32 25.90
C GLN A 164 7.70 -8.19 26.77
N THR A 165 8.16 -9.38 27.13
CA THR A 165 7.42 -10.33 27.99
C THR A 165 8.26 -10.67 29.23
N PRO A 166 7.67 -11.22 30.30
CA PRO A 166 8.43 -11.71 31.45
C PRO A 166 9.50 -12.76 31.08
N SER A 167 9.31 -13.50 29.98
CA SER A 167 10.26 -14.50 29.47
C SER A 167 11.25 -13.97 28.42
N GLY A 168 11.20 -12.68 28.09
CA GLY A 168 12.08 -12.04 27.10
C GLY A 168 11.32 -11.34 25.97
N ALA A 169 12.06 -10.84 24.99
CA ALA A 169 11.48 -10.22 23.81
C ALA A 169 10.91 -11.27 22.85
N VAL A 170 9.68 -11.08 22.38
CA VAL A 170 9.04 -11.87 21.33
C VAL A 170 8.86 -10.98 20.11
N GLU A 171 9.57 -11.29 19.03
CA GLU A 171 9.38 -10.61 17.75
C GLU A 171 8.15 -11.17 17.05
N LEU A 172 7.25 -10.29 16.63
CA LEU A 172 6.14 -10.63 15.76
C LEU A 172 6.64 -10.86 14.33
N PRO A 173 5.99 -11.74 13.55
CA PRO A 173 6.41 -11.99 12.18
C PRO A 173 6.24 -10.73 11.32
N GLN A 174 7.15 -10.57 10.36
CA GLN A 174 6.92 -9.61 9.28
C GLN A 174 5.66 -9.99 8.49
N PRO A 175 4.92 -9.00 7.97
CA PRO A 175 3.81 -9.23 7.06
C PRO A 175 4.21 -10.11 5.88
N VAL A 176 3.71 -11.34 5.84
CA VAL A 176 3.84 -12.25 4.71
C VAL A 176 2.46 -12.74 4.33
N PHE A 177 2.06 -12.51 3.08
CA PHE A 177 0.89 -13.16 2.53
C PHE A 177 1.29 -14.53 2.00
N GLU A 178 0.61 -15.56 2.47
CA GLU A 178 0.76 -16.94 1.99
C GLU A 178 -0.55 -17.38 1.33
N ILE A 179 -0.45 -18.06 0.20
CA ILE A 179 -1.61 -18.69 -0.42
C ILE A 179 -2.14 -19.76 0.55
N PRO A 180 -3.42 -19.69 0.98
CA PRO A 180 -4.00 -20.71 1.84
C PRO A 180 -3.89 -22.09 1.20
N GLU A 181 -3.50 -23.10 1.96
CA GLU A 181 -3.38 -24.47 1.44
C GLU A 181 -4.70 -25.00 0.85
N ALA A 182 -5.84 -24.58 1.40
CA ALA A 182 -7.16 -24.94 0.89
C ALA A 182 -7.45 -24.38 -0.53
N LEU A 183 -6.69 -23.39 -0.99
CA LEU A 183 -6.84 -22.84 -2.33
C LEU A 183 -6.29 -23.82 -3.37
N ARG A 184 -7.19 -24.43 -4.15
CA ARG A 184 -6.86 -25.42 -5.18
C ARG A 184 -7.41 -24.99 -6.53
N LEU A 185 -6.70 -24.10 -7.25
CA LEU A 185 -7.14 -23.66 -8.58
C LEU A 185 -7.12 -24.81 -9.60
N GLU A 186 -6.26 -25.81 -9.40
CA GLU A 186 -6.13 -27.00 -10.24
C GLU A 186 -7.33 -27.94 -10.13
N SER A 187 -8.14 -27.80 -9.07
CA SER A 187 -9.37 -28.59 -8.89
C SER A 187 -10.54 -28.07 -9.71
N LEU A 188 -10.45 -26.84 -10.22
CA LEU A 188 -11.49 -26.24 -11.06
C LEU A 188 -11.53 -26.94 -12.43
N PRO A 189 -12.69 -26.95 -13.13
CA PRO A 189 -12.77 -27.51 -14.48
C PRO A 189 -11.83 -26.79 -15.46
N PRO A 190 -11.13 -27.52 -16.37
CA PRO A 190 -10.27 -26.93 -17.38
C PRO A 190 -10.97 -25.85 -18.22
N GLY A 191 -10.24 -24.79 -18.57
CA GLY A 191 -10.77 -23.68 -19.36
C GLY A 191 -11.72 -22.75 -18.61
N THR A 192 -11.94 -22.95 -17.30
CA THR A 192 -12.62 -21.95 -16.48
C THR A 192 -11.78 -20.68 -16.36
N PRO A 193 -12.41 -19.49 -16.31
CA PRO A 193 -11.66 -18.23 -16.23
C PRO A 193 -10.68 -18.18 -15.06
N ALA A 194 -11.05 -18.71 -13.89
CA ALA A 194 -10.17 -18.74 -12.72
C ALA A 194 -8.92 -19.62 -12.90
N ARG A 195 -8.94 -20.63 -13.78
CA ARG A 195 -7.73 -21.41 -14.09
C ARG A 195 -6.78 -20.69 -15.04
N VAL A 196 -7.32 -19.87 -15.95
CA VAL A 196 -6.53 -19.13 -16.94
C VAL A 196 -6.05 -17.79 -16.36
N LEU A 197 -6.97 -17.03 -15.77
CA LEU A 197 -6.73 -15.70 -15.22
C LEU A 197 -6.23 -15.73 -13.78
N GLY A 198 -6.49 -16.82 -13.05
CA GLY A 198 -6.27 -16.86 -11.60
C GLY A 198 -7.35 -16.14 -10.80
N ILE A 199 -7.02 -15.75 -9.57
CA ILE A 199 -7.88 -14.96 -8.68
C ILE A 199 -7.12 -13.80 -8.06
N GLN A 200 -7.83 -12.83 -7.51
CA GLN A 200 -7.22 -11.72 -6.77
C GLN A 200 -7.47 -11.88 -5.27
N ALA A 201 -6.39 -12.06 -4.51
CA ALA A 201 -6.43 -11.81 -3.08
C ALA A 201 -6.25 -10.32 -2.81
N SER A 202 -6.62 -9.88 -1.62
CA SER A 202 -6.36 -8.52 -1.14
C SER A 202 -5.55 -8.53 0.14
N VAL A 203 -4.62 -7.60 0.26
CA VAL A 203 -3.99 -7.25 1.54
C VAL A 203 -4.46 -5.88 1.93
N THR A 204 -5.10 -5.78 3.09
CA THR A 204 -5.44 -4.50 3.71
C THR A 204 -4.38 -4.18 4.74
N GLU A 205 -3.88 -2.95 4.68
CA GLU A 205 -3.01 -2.40 5.71
C GLU A 205 -3.66 -1.23 6.40
N LEU A 206 -3.53 -1.20 7.71
CA LEU A 206 -4.05 -0.13 8.54
C LEU A 206 -2.89 0.50 9.30
N ALA A 207 -2.62 1.76 8.99
CA ALA A 207 -1.65 2.58 9.70
C ALA A 207 -2.37 3.39 10.77
N ILE A 208 -1.84 3.39 11.98
CA ILE A 208 -2.34 4.19 13.09
C ILE A 208 -1.17 4.86 13.82
N ALA A 209 -1.34 6.13 14.19
CA ALA A 209 -0.37 6.87 14.98
C ALA A 209 -0.45 6.50 16.47
N ALA A 210 -0.07 5.25 16.77
CA ALA A 210 -0.02 4.67 18.11
C ALA A 210 1.21 3.75 18.22
N SER A 211 1.72 3.61 19.44
CA SER A 211 2.78 2.65 19.75
C SER A 211 2.27 1.20 19.70
N PRO A 212 3.16 0.22 19.44
CA PRO A 212 2.78 -1.19 19.50
C PRO A 212 2.22 -1.60 20.87
N ASP A 213 2.77 -1.07 21.96
CA ASP A 213 2.32 -1.37 23.33
C ASP A 213 0.87 -0.93 23.58
N GLU A 214 0.43 0.19 22.99
CA GLU A 214 -0.97 0.64 23.08
C GLU A 214 -1.93 -0.31 22.36
N LEU A 215 -1.52 -0.89 21.22
CA LEU A 215 -2.34 -1.83 20.44
C LEU A 215 -2.36 -3.24 21.04
N LEU A 216 -1.28 -3.62 21.72
CA LEU A 216 -1.09 -4.95 22.27
C LEU A 216 -1.42 -5.01 23.77
N LEU A 217 -2.01 -3.95 24.32
CA LEU A 217 -2.46 -3.91 25.71
C LEU A 217 -3.44 -5.07 25.99
N GLY A 218 -3.04 -5.94 26.92
CA GLY A 218 -3.82 -7.12 27.31
C GLY A 218 -3.55 -8.38 26.47
N ALA A 219 -2.66 -8.33 25.49
CA ALA A 219 -2.19 -9.52 24.79
C ALA A 219 -1.33 -10.40 25.71
N ASP A 220 -1.51 -11.72 25.60
CA ASP A 220 -0.62 -12.72 26.20
C ASP A 220 0.02 -13.53 25.08
N PRO A 221 1.29 -13.29 24.72
CA PRO A 221 1.93 -13.95 23.60
C PRO A 221 2.05 -15.48 23.76
N ALA A 222 1.83 -16.02 24.97
CA ALA A 222 1.72 -17.47 25.17
C ALA A 222 0.40 -18.06 24.62
N ILE A 223 -0.60 -17.23 24.34
CA ILE A 223 -1.90 -17.61 23.80
C ILE A 223 -1.94 -17.22 22.31
N PRO A 224 -1.95 -18.18 21.37
CA PRO A 224 -1.79 -17.91 19.93
C PRO A 224 -2.72 -16.84 19.35
N CYS A 225 -3.96 -16.73 19.85
CA CYS A 225 -4.93 -15.77 19.32
C CYS A 225 -5.04 -14.46 20.11
N SER A 226 -4.31 -14.29 21.21
CA SER A 226 -4.47 -13.10 22.05
C SER A 226 -3.97 -11.83 21.35
N ILE A 227 -2.92 -11.93 20.52
CA ILE A 227 -2.33 -10.80 19.81
C ILE A 227 -3.34 -10.23 18.80
N PRO A 228 -3.85 -10.99 17.81
CA PRO A 228 -4.84 -10.43 16.87
C PRO A 228 -6.11 -9.92 17.57
N LEU A 229 -6.53 -10.56 18.66
CA LEU A 229 -7.69 -10.12 19.44
C LEU A 229 -7.44 -8.79 20.17
N ALA A 230 -6.29 -8.65 20.84
CA ALA A 230 -5.90 -7.40 21.51
C ALA A 230 -5.78 -6.25 20.49
N VAL A 231 -5.16 -6.53 19.34
CA VAL A 231 -5.08 -5.58 18.22
C VAL A 231 -6.47 -5.15 17.78
N ALA A 232 -7.39 -6.09 17.53
CA ALA A 232 -8.75 -5.77 17.11
C ALA A 232 -9.47 -4.85 18.12
N ILE A 233 -9.41 -5.17 19.42
CA ILE A 233 -10.06 -4.39 20.48
C ILE A 233 -9.45 -2.99 20.58
N ASN A 234 -8.12 -2.90 20.65
CA ASN A 234 -7.44 -1.63 20.86
C ASN A 234 -7.45 -0.76 19.61
N LEU A 235 -7.51 -1.35 18.42
CA LEU A 235 -7.59 -0.62 17.16
C LEU A 235 -8.92 0.14 17.02
N ASP A 236 -10.03 -0.48 17.40
CA ASP A 236 -11.33 0.19 17.38
C ASP A 236 -11.31 1.36 18.36
N ARG A 237 -10.87 1.12 19.61
CA ARG A 237 -10.72 2.16 20.65
C ARG A 237 -9.81 3.32 20.23
N LEU A 238 -8.58 3.01 19.78
CA LEU A 238 -7.59 4.02 19.40
C LEU A 238 -7.98 4.73 18.11
N GLY A 239 -8.74 4.09 17.22
CA GLY A 239 -9.16 4.66 15.95
C GLY A 239 -10.10 5.85 16.07
N ASP A 240 -10.77 6.00 17.22
CA ASP A 240 -11.57 7.19 17.55
C ASP A 240 -10.72 8.33 18.14
N GLU A 241 -9.56 8.00 18.71
CA GLU A 241 -8.67 8.95 19.43
C GLU A 241 -7.49 9.41 18.58
N ARG A 242 -7.08 8.62 17.59
CA ARG A 242 -5.85 8.78 16.81
C ARG A 242 -6.13 8.87 15.32
N GLU A 243 -5.20 9.48 14.59
CA GLU A 243 -5.25 9.42 13.13
C GLU A 243 -4.96 7.98 12.66
N ARG A 244 -5.82 7.49 11.77
CA ARG A 244 -5.66 6.20 11.09
C ARG A 244 -5.95 6.31 9.61
N VAL A 245 -5.28 5.48 8.82
CA VAL A 245 -5.51 5.38 7.38
C VAL A 245 -5.42 3.94 6.91
N THR A 246 -6.29 3.57 6.00
CA THR A 246 -6.32 2.23 5.39
C THR A 246 -5.74 2.29 3.98
N GLY A 247 -4.90 1.31 3.65
CA GLY A 247 -4.39 1.04 2.31
C GLY A 247 -4.83 -0.35 1.85
N LEU A 248 -4.96 -0.53 0.54
CA LEU A 248 -5.31 -1.81 -0.06
C LEU A 248 -4.33 -2.17 -1.16
N LYS A 249 -3.84 -3.40 -1.13
CA LYS A 249 -3.09 -4.06 -2.21
C LYS A 249 -3.92 -5.21 -2.73
N ARG A 250 -3.93 -5.39 -4.05
CA ARG A 250 -4.41 -6.63 -4.66
C ARG A 250 -3.20 -7.46 -5.05
N LEU A 251 -3.27 -8.76 -4.77
CA LEU A 251 -2.27 -9.75 -5.14
C LEU A 251 -2.89 -10.67 -6.17
N GLN A 252 -2.21 -10.83 -7.29
CA GLN A 252 -2.63 -11.78 -8.31
C GLN A 252 -2.17 -13.17 -7.88
N ILE A 253 -3.10 -14.10 -7.70
CA ILE A 253 -2.78 -15.52 -7.59
C ILE A 253 -3.00 -16.10 -8.98
N ARG A 254 -1.91 -16.50 -9.61
CA ARG A 254 -1.83 -16.99 -10.97
C ARG A 254 -2.64 -18.27 -11.14
N GLY A 255 -3.38 -18.33 -12.24
CA GLY A 255 -4.08 -19.55 -12.64
C GLY A 255 -3.09 -20.58 -13.21
N PRO A 256 -3.27 -21.89 -12.95
CA PRO A 256 -2.35 -22.94 -13.42
C PRO A 256 -2.27 -23.04 -14.95
N ASP A 257 -3.27 -22.54 -15.67
CA ASP A 257 -3.32 -22.58 -17.14
C ASP A 257 -2.80 -21.26 -17.78
N ALA A 258 -2.27 -20.33 -16.97
CA ALA A 258 -1.75 -19.05 -17.44
C ALA A 258 -0.44 -19.22 -18.22
N THR A 259 -0.34 -18.58 -19.38
CA THR A 259 0.76 -18.82 -20.36
C THR A 259 1.84 -17.74 -20.42
N ASP A 260 1.60 -16.54 -19.90
CA ASP A 260 2.61 -15.45 -19.90
C ASP A 260 3.71 -15.70 -18.87
N GLU A 261 4.80 -14.93 -18.88
CA GLU A 261 5.72 -14.94 -17.73
C GLU A 261 5.07 -14.27 -16.50
N PRO A 262 5.44 -14.66 -15.26
CA PRO A 262 4.99 -13.97 -14.06
C PRO A 262 5.34 -12.48 -14.06
N ASN A 263 4.44 -11.68 -13.50
CA ASN A 263 4.68 -10.26 -13.29
C ASN A 263 5.80 -10.04 -12.27
N GLU A 264 6.75 -9.17 -12.60
CA GLU A 264 7.78 -8.70 -11.68
C GLU A 264 7.45 -7.27 -11.22
N ASN A 265 7.97 -6.86 -10.06
CA ASN A 265 7.84 -5.46 -9.67
C ASN A 265 8.69 -4.58 -10.60
N PRO A 266 8.21 -3.38 -10.98
CA PRO A 266 9.10 -2.37 -11.53
C PRO A 266 10.19 -2.05 -10.51
N ALA A 267 11.39 -1.68 -10.95
CA ALA A 267 12.49 -1.34 -10.07
C ALA A 267 12.83 0.16 -10.14
N ILE A 268 13.08 0.79 -8.99
CA ILE A 268 13.53 2.19 -8.90
C ILE A 268 14.68 2.29 -7.88
N ASP A 269 15.80 2.88 -8.29
CA ASP A 269 16.96 3.07 -7.41
C ASP A 269 16.83 4.32 -6.55
N GLY A 270 16.12 5.33 -7.06
CA GLY A 270 16.12 6.63 -6.41
C GLY A 270 15.31 7.73 -7.06
N ILE A 271 15.59 8.96 -6.60
CA ILE A 271 15.11 10.20 -7.19
C ILE A 271 16.35 11.00 -7.59
N GLU A 272 16.30 11.62 -8.76
CA GLU A 272 17.33 12.53 -9.27
C GLU A 272 16.80 13.96 -9.23
N ALA A 273 17.69 14.90 -8.92
CA ALA A 273 17.45 16.33 -9.07
C ALA A 273 18.40 16.90 -10.13
N GLU A 274 17.86 17.46 -11.21
CA GLU A 274 18.63 17.91 -12.37
C GLU A 274 19.55 16.81 -12.92
N ARG A 275 19.02 15.58 -13.08
CA ARG A 275 19.77 14.40 -13.55
C ARG A 275 20.95 13.99 -12.68
N ARG A 276 20.97 14.39 -11.41
CA ARG A 276 21.96 13.95 -10.43
C ARG A 276 21.25 13.15 -9.34
N PRO A 277 21.71 11.94 -9.00
CA PRO A 277 21.06 11.12 -7.99
C PRO A 277 21.12 11.82 -6.63
N LEU A 278 19.98 11.88 -5.96
CA LEU A 278 19.91 12.26 -4.56
C LEU A 278 20.41 11.08 -3.70
N PRO A 279 21.18 11.35 -2.63
CA PRO A 279 21.71 10.31 -1.76
C PRO A 279 20.57 9.58 -1.03
N ALA A 280 20.68 8.26 -0.87
CA ALA A 280 19.67 7.46 -0.17
C ALA A 280 19.51 7.87 1.30
N GLU A 281 20.63 8.26 1.93
CA GLU A 281 20.69 8.78 3.29
C GLU A 281 21.49 10.09 3.32
N LEU A 282 21.08 11.04 4.16
CA LEU A 282 21.86 12.25 4.39
C LEU A 282 22.89 12.02 5.49
N VAL A 283 24.14 12.29 5.16
CA VAL A 283 25.27 12.31 6.10
C VAL A 283 25.85 13.73 6.17
N GLU A 284 26.40 14.10 7.32
CA GLU A 284 27.08 15.39 7.47
C GLU A 284 28.53 15.32 6.95
N PRO A 285 29.01 16.32 6.19
CA PRO A 285 28.28 17.49 5.71
C PRO A 285 27.29 17.16 4.59
N ILE A 286 26.11 17.79 4.62
CA ILE A 286 25.05 17.54 3.64
C ILE A 286 25.53 17.83 2.21
N PRO A 287 25.41 16.87 1.27
CA PRO A 287 25.81 17.07 -0.12
C PRO A 287 25.06 18.22 -0.79
N ALA A 288 25.76 19.02 -1.60
CA ALA A 288 25.18 20.19 -2.27
C ALA A 288 24.00 19.84 -3.20
N VAL A 289 23.94 18.61 -3.72
CA VAL A 289 22.82 18.12 -4.55
C VAL A 289 21.52 17.96 -3.76
N ALA A 290 21.60 17.81 -2.43
CA ALA A 290 20.47 17.67 -1.53
C ALA A 290 20.15 18.95 -0.75
N LEU A 291 20.75 20.10 -1.13
CA LEU A 291 20.58 21.38 -0.45
C LEU A 291 19.95 22.43 -1.37
N PHE A 292 18.71 22.82 -1.08
CA PHE A 292 17.90 23.69 -1.92
C PHE A 292 17.62 25.03 -1.25
N ARG A 293 17.56 26.12 -2.04
CA ARG A 293 17.11 27.42 -1.52
C ARG A 293 15.59 27.46 -1.46
N ARG A 294 15.04 28.26 -0.54
CA ARG A 294 13.60 28.54 -0.48
C ARG A 294 13.07 28.99 -1.85
N GLY A 295 11.94 28.40 -2.29
CA GLY A 295 11.31 28.73 -3.56
C GLY A 295 12.08 28.30 -4.82
N ALA A 296 13.21 27.59 -4.71
CA ALA A 296 13.92 27.10 -5.88
C ALA A 296 13.11 26.02 -6.60
N ALA A 297 13.01 26.11 -7.92
CA ALA A 297 12.43 25.09 -8.77
C ALA A 297 13.52 24.13 -9.27
N THR A 298 13.26 22.82 -9.22
CA THR A 298 14.16 21.79 -9.72
C THR A 298 13.39 20.70 -10.47
N GLY A 299 13.96 20.19 -11.55
CA GLY A 299 13.48 19.00 -12.25
C GLY A 299 13.81 17.74 -11.46
N LEU A 300 12.77 16.98 -11.10
CA LEU A 300 12.84 15.65 -10.49
C LEU A 300 12.56 14.57 -11.53
N SER A 301 13.31 13.47 -11.45
CA SER A 301 13.05 12.24 -12.21
C SER A 301 13.29 11.02 -11.34
N ALA A 302 12.61 9.91 -11.63
CA ALA A 302 12.92 8.63 -11.03
C ALA A 302 14.25 8.11 -11.60
N SER A 303 15.14 7.61 -10.73
CA SER A 303 16.35 6.92 -11.14
C SER A 303 16.06 5.43 -11.28
N LEU A 304 16.42 4.83 -12.41
CA LEU A 304 16.20 3.41 -12.68
C LEU A 304 17.50 2.64 -12.60
N PRO A 305 17.47 1.38 -12.11
CA PRO A 305 18.63 0.50 -12.20
C PRO A 305 18.99 0.20 -13.65
N GLU A 306 20.27 -0.12 -13.87
CA GLU A 306 20.74 -0.59 -15.16
C GLU A 306 19.98 -1.86 -15.57
N GLY A 307 19.48 -1.90 -16.80
CA GLY A 307 18.73 -3.04 -17.31
C GLY A 307 17.28 -3.13 -16.85
N ALA A 308 16.75 -2.12 -16.14
CA ALA A 308 15.32 -1.98 -15.87
C ALA A 308 14.52 -2.09 -17.18
N LYS A 309 13.66 -3.10 -17.27
CA LYS A 309 12.87 -3.41 -18.48
C LYS A 309 11.41 -3.56 -18.12
N ARG A 310 10.57 -3.10 -19.05
CA ARG A 310 9.13 -3.38 -19.05
C ARG A 310 8.92 -4.81 -19.54
N GLN A 311 8.03 -5.54 -18.89
CA GLN A 311 7.62 -6.85 -19.38
C GLN A 311 6.55 -6.72 -20.47
N ARG A 312 6.50 -7.71 -21.36
CA ARG A 312 5.39 -7.88 -22.30
C ARG A 312 4.42 -8.89 -21.71
N PHE A 313 3.12 -8.65 -21.86
CA PHE A 313 2.08 -9.50 -21.31
C PHE A 313 0.86 -9.58 -22.22
N SER A 314 0.04 -10.61 -22.04
CA SER A 314 -1.22 -10.78 -22.74
C SER A 314 -2.36 -10.22 -21.89
N ARG A 315 -3.26 -9.46 -22.52
CA ARG A 315 -4.56 -9.13 -21.95
C ARG A 315 -5.57 -10.18 -22.34
N PHE A 316 -6.42 -10.53 -21.38
CA PHE A 316 -7.48 -11.51 -21.54
C PHE A 316 -8.85 -10.86 -21.26
N ASP A 317 -9.91 -11.42 -21.84
CA ASP A 317 -11.29 -11.10 -21.47
C ASP A 317 -11.68 -11.82 -20.16
N VAL A 318 -12.91 -11.61 -19.71
CA VAL A 318 -13.42 -12.24 -18.48
C VAL A 318 -13.65 -13.75 -18.62
N GLN A 319 -13.57 -14.29 -19.84
CA GLN A 319 -13.63 -15.72 -20.13
C GLN A 319 -12.23 -16.37 -20.18
N GLY A 320 -11.16 -15.59 -20.11
CA GLY A 320 -9.79 -16.08 -20.25
C GLY A 320 -9.30 -16.18 -21.70
N ASN A 321 -10.02 -15.63 -22.68
CA ASN A 321 -9.52 -15.58 -24.06
C ASN A 321 -8.56 -14.41 -24.23
N LYS A 322 -7.41 -14.67 -24.89
CA LYS A 322 -6.42 -13.63 -25.20
C LYS A 322 -7.01 -12.61 -26.18
N ILE A 323 -6.97 -11.34 -25.80
CA ILE A 323 -7.43 -10.19 -26.60
C ILE A 323 -6.26 -9.63 -27.43
N ARG A 324 -5.14 -9.30 -26.76
CA ARG A 324 -3.95 -8.68 -27.37
C ARG A 324 -2.74 -8.77 -26.45
N GLU A 325 -1.56 -8.51 -27.00
CA GLU A 325 -0.33 -8.30 -26.23
C GLU A 325 -0.09 -6.81 -25.99
N GLU A 326 0.52 -6.48 -24.86
CA GLU A 326 0.92 -5.13 -24.48
C GLU A 326 2.29 -5.14 -23.80
N ASP A 327 3.05 -4.07 -23.96
CA ASP A 327 4.20 -3.79 -23.11
C ASP A 327 3.73 -2.99 -21.88
N GLU A 328 4.33 -3.23 -20.73
CA GLU A 328 4.00 -2.49 -19.50
C GLU A 328 4.17 -0.98 -19.66
N SER A 329 3.32 -0.23 -18.95
CA SER A 329 3.43 1.21 -18.85
C SER A 329 3.74 1.59 -17.41
N TRP A 330 4.88 2.22 -17.18
CA TRP A 330 5.27 2.66 -15.85
C TRP A 330 4.74 4.07 -15.56
N MET A 331 4.10 4.22 -14.41
CA MET A 331 3.54 5.47 -13.91
C MET A 331 4.18 5.82 -12.57
N TYR A 332 4.75 7.02 -12.47
CA TYR A 332 5.37 7.52 -11.25
C TYR A 332 4.41 8.49 -10.57
N SER A 333 4.09 8.24 -9.31
CA SER A 333 3.33 9.18 -8.46
C SER A 333 4.29 9.89 -7.52
N TRP A 334 4.18 11.21 -7.45
CA TRP A 334 5.07 12.05 -6.67
C TRP A 334 4.38 12.54 -5.41
N PHE A 335 5.06 12.40 -4.27
CA PHE A 335 4.60 12.95 -3.00
C PHE A 335 5.71 13.75 -2.31
N ILE A 336 5.32 14.75 -1.53
CA ILE A 336 6.24 15.67 -0.85
C ILE A 336 5.69 16.09 0.51
N THR A 337 6.55 16.31 1.50
CA THR A 337 6.14 16.87 2.81
C THR A 337 6.14 18.40 2.86
N ALA A 338 6.82 19.07 1.93
CA ALA A 338 6.88 20.53 1.85
C ALA A 338 7.13 21.01 0.40
N GLY A 339 6.63 22.20 0.07
CA GLY A 339 6.71 22.78 -1.28
C GLY A 339 5.59 22.30 -2.21
N ALA A 340 5.84 22.31 -3.52
CA ALA A 340 4.86 21.93 -4.53
C ALA A 340 5.50 21.15 -5.69
N VAL A 341 4.80 20.15 -6.23
CA VAL A 341 5.15 19.50 -7.50
C VAL A 341 4.22 19.98 -8.61
N GLY A 342 4.76 20.14 -9.83
CA GLY A 342 4.02 20.59 -11.00
C GLY A 342 2.95 19.58 -11.43
N ASP A 343 3.36 18.33 -11.61
CA ASP A 343 2.47 17.22 -11.93
C ASP A 343 2.36 16.23 -10.77
N LEU A 344 1.18 15.65 -10.57
CA LEU A 344 1.01 14.58 -9.58
C LEU A 344 1.63 13.26 -10.05
N ARG A 345 1.76 13.11 -11.38
CA ARG A 345 2.21 11.88 -12.02
C ARG A 345 3.02 12.20 -13.27
N THR A 346 4.08 11.44 -13.49
CA THR A 346 4.80 11.42 -14.76
C THR A 346 4.67 10.05 -15.41
N ARG A 347 4.75 10.03 -16.74
CA ARG A 347 4.80 8.80 -17.55
C ARG A 347 6.21 8.62 -18.07
N ASP A 348 6.66 7.38 -18.10
CA ASP A 348 7.97 6.99 -18.60
C ASP A 348 9.15 7.53 -17.78
N ALA A 349 10.24 6.76 -17.78
CA ALA A 349 11.46 7.16 -17.12
C ALA A 349 12.11 8.32 -17.88
N GLY A 350 12.60 9.33 -17.14
CA GLY A 350 13.24 10.51 -17.73
C GLY A 350 12.31 11.69 -18.03
N THR A 351 10.98 11.52 -17.88
CA THR A 351 10.07 12.68 -17.85
C THR A 351 10.25 13.43 -16.54
N PHE A 352 10.68 14.69 -16.62
CA PHE A 352 10.87 15.54 -15.46
C PHE A 352 9.54 16.01 -14.89
N ASN A 353 9.42 15.94 -13.58
CA ASN A 353 8.44 16.72 -12.82
C ASN A 353 9.15 17.94 -12.23
N VAL A 354 8.48 19.08 -12.10
CA VAL A 354 9.10 20.26 -11.46
C VAL A 354 8.68 20.30 -10.00
N TRP A 355 9.63 20.20 -9.08
CA TRP A 355 9.40 20.49 -7.66
C TRP A 355 9.88 21.89 -7.33
N THR A 356 9.05 22.66 -6.63
CA THR A 356 9.41 23.96 -6.05
C THR A 356 9.55 23.81 -4.55
N ALA A 357 10.74 24.09 -4.02
CA ALA A 357 11.02 24.08 -2.59
C ALA A 357 10.12 25.08 -1.84
N PRO A 358 9.76 24.81 -0.57
CA PRO A 358 8.91 25.70 0.21
C PRO A 358 9.53 27.10 0.32
N THR A 359 8.69 28.12 0.24
CA THR A 359 9.08 29.54 0.23
C THR A 359 9.28 30.12 1.63
N GLY A 360 8.73 29.47 2.66
CA GLY A 360 8.70 29.98 4.04
C GLY A 360 7.61 31.01 4.28
N LYS A 361 6.67 31.17 3.35
CA LYS A 361 5.47 31.99 3.54
C LYS A 361 4.47 31.26 4.45
N LYS A 362 3.52 32.00 5.03
CA LYS A 362 2.50 31.43 5.94
C LYS A 362 1.72 30.24 5.34
N ASN A 363 1.47 30.26 4.04
CA ASN A 363 0.74 29.22 3.31
C ASN A 363 1.63 28.16 2.65
N ASP A 364 2.95 28.26 2.82
CA ASP A 364 3.97 27.36 2.29
C ASP A 364 5.21 27.39 3.21
N PRO A 365 5.04 26.94 4.47
CA PRO A 365 6.07 27.04 5.49
C PRO A 365 7.22 26.07 5.19
N VAL A 366 8.43 26.45 5.61
CA VAL A 366 9.55 25.50 5.71
C VAL A 366 9.39 24.74 7.02
N PRO A 367 9.46 23.40 7.05
CA PRO A 367 9.46 22.63 8.28
C PRO A 367 10.55 23.13 9.23
N THR A 368 10.30 23.11 10.54
CA THR A 368 11.23 23.64 11.57
C THR A 368 12.63 23.01 11.47
N SER A 369 12.69 21.73 11.13
CA SER A 369 13.93 20.96 10.94
C SER A 369 14.65 21.26 9.61
N GLY A 370 14.04 22.03 8.71
CA GLY A 370 14.48 22.23 7.33
C GLY A 370 14.43 20.96 6.47
N ARG A 371 13.88 19.86 6.98
CA ARG A 371 13.78 18.54 6.31
C ARG A 371 12.59 18.50 5.39
N VAL A 372 12.82 18.03 4.17
CA VAL A 372 11.76 17.72 3.21
C VAL A 372 11.98 16.32 2.69
N PHE A 373 10.92 15.53 2.66
CA PHE A 373 10.93 14.20 2.08
C PHE A 373 10.26 14.23 0.72
N LEU A 374 10.96 13.69 -0.27
CA LEU A 374 10.49 13.47 -1.63
C LEU A 374 10.23 11.98 -1.79
N TYR A 375 9.06 11.64 -2.32
CA TYR A 375 8.66 10.26 -2.59
C TYR A 375 8.34 10.10 -4.07
N SER A 376 8.82 9.01 -4.64
CA SER A 376 8.42 8.55 -5.98
C SER A 376 7.93 7.11 -5.87
N VAL A 377 6.70 6.86 -6.30
CA VAL A 377 6.13 5.51 -6.33
C VAL A 377 5.87 5.11 -7.78
N VAL A 378 6.57 4.10 -8.26
CA VAL A 378 6.37 3.52 -9.59
C VAL A 378 5.35 2.38 -9.53
N ARG A 379 4.48 2.30 -10.53
CA ARG A 379 3.51 1.21 -10.73
C ARG A 379 3.54 0.76 -12.18
N ASP A 380 3.45 -0.54 -12.40
CA ASP A 380 3.45 -1.17 -13.74
C ASP A 380 2.05 -1.28 -14.38
N GLY A 381 0.99 -1.11 -13.57
CA GLY A 381 -0.41 -1.29 -13.98
C GLY A 381 -0.93 -2.74 -13.92
N ARG A 382 -0.08 -3.71 -13.60
CA ARG A 382 -0.39 -5.14 -13.43
C ARG A 382 -0.38 -5.60 -11.97
N GLY A 383 0.02 -4.72 -11.06
CA GLY A 383 -0.01 -4.96 -9.62
C GLY A 383 1.36 -4.79 -8.98
N GLY A 384 2.44 -4.77 -9.77
CA GLY A 384 3.77 -4.45 -9.29
C GLY A 384 3.91 -2.97 -8.92
N SER A 385 4.72 -2.74 -7.91
CA SER A 385 5.01 -1.41 -7.40
C SER A 385 6.35 -1.37 -6.70
N ASP A 386 7.04 -0.25 -6.80
CA ASP A 386 8.24 0.03 -6.03
C ASP A 386 8.33 1.52 -5.72
N TRP A 387 9.24 1.92 -4.84
CA TRP A 387 9.37 3.33 -4.47
C TRP A 387 10.77 3.74 -4.06
N ALA A 388 11.01 5.04 -4.17
CA ALA A 388 12.17 5.69 -3.61
C ALA A 388 11.74 6.83 -2.68
N VAL A 389 12.49 6.98 -1.58
CA VAL A 389 12.37 8.09 -0.63
C VAL A 389 13.70 8.83 -0.60
N ARG A 390 13.65 10.16 -0.61
CA ARG A 390 14.85 11.00 -0.48
C ARG A 390 14.59 12.15 0.48
N GLU A 391 15.47 12.31 1.46
CA GLU A 391 15.51 13.50 2.31
C GLU A 391 16.36 14.58 1.64
N VAL A 392 15.87 15.82 1.66
CA VAL A 392 16.60 17.02 1.24
C VAL A 392 16.50 18.11 2.30
N ARG A 393 17.40 19.09 2.24
CA ARG A 393 17.38 20.25 3.14
C ARG A 393 17.08 21.55 2.43
N ILE A 394 16.31 22.40 3.11
CA ILE A 394 16.04 23.76 2.71
C ILE A 394 16.95 24.70 3.48
N ARG A 395 17.70 25.52 2.75
CA ARG A 395 18.45 26.65 3.27
C ARG A 395 17.79 27.96 2.89
N ASP A 396 18.13 28.99 3.65
CA ASP A 396 17.72 30.37 3.40
C ASP A 396 18.22 30.92 2.07
#